data_AF-A0A4S2Q1I6-F1
#
_entry.id   AF-A0A4S2Q1I6-F1
#
_cell.length_a   1.000
_cell.length_b   1.000
_cell.length_c   1.000
_cell.angle_alpha   90.00
_cell.angle_beta   90.00
_cell.angle_gamma   90.00
#
_symmetry.space_group_name_H-M   'P 1'
#
loop_
_entity.id
_entity.type
_entity.pdbx_description
1 polymer ?
#
loop_
_entity_poly.entity_id
_entity_poly.type
_entity_poly.pdbx_seq_one_letter_code
_entity_poly.pdbx_strand_id
1 'polypeptide(L)'
;MQDVINGLLVVLVPMLLGYLLKVKSKNYIIKINQIVMFLLYVILFLMGYLLGQLDDLEIKLPIIGKTAAALSAIILTSNMIGLMIYDCFNPAPLLKPQGKIPSHWHSLADSFKLSGTVVLGTLCGWLFNTYLVLPAGINLYVLIALIFFVGIQLRNNGISLKEALFNKRGFQTGMVFTITSLFGGIVAALVLTMPITQGLAFASGMGWYSLSSVVLTNAWGPIQGSIAFFNDLSREIISLFIVPIFMQHFRSTAIGITGATALDCTLPIIQKSGGIEVTPIAISFGVVTNILPPVLLVLFSGIPI
;
A
#
# COMPACT_ATOMS: atom_id res chain seq x y z
N MET A 1 -0.30 13.94 21.57
CA MET A 1 0.22 14.85 20.51
C MET A 1 1.72 14.65 20.30
N GLN A 2 2.52 14.54 21.36
CA GLN A 2 3.97 14.29 21.26
C GLN A 2 4.30 12.94 20.59
N ASP A 3 3.52 11.88 20.87
CA ASP A 3 3.71 10.57 20.24
C ASP A 3 3.38 10.56 18.75
N VAL A 4 2.37 11.32 18.32
CA VAL A 4 2.01 11.52 16.91
C VAL A 4 3.13 12.23 16.16
N ILE A 5 3.72 13.28 16.77
CA ILE A 5 4.85 14.02 16.19
C ILE A 5 6.08 13.11 16.09
N ASN A 6 6.38 12.34 17.13
CA ASN A 6 7.48 11.39 17.11
C ASN A 6 7.29 10.31 16.04
N GLY A 7 6.09 9.74 15.91
CA GLY A 7 5.77 8.79 14.84
C GLY A 7 5.93 9.41 13.44
N LEU A 8 5.54 10.68 13.28
CA LEU A 8 5.62 11.39 12.00
C LEU A 8 7.07 11.59 11.62
N LEU A 9 7.91 11.97 12.58
CA LEU A 9 9.34 12.12 12.38
C LEU A 9 10.00 10.78 12.02
N VAL A 10 9.62 9.69 12.69
CA VAL A 10 10.16 8.34 12.44
C VAL A 10 9.91 7.87 11.00
N VAL A 11 8.79 8.25 10.39
CA VAL A 11 8.45 7.84 9.02
C VAL A 11 8.92 8.87 7.98
N LEU A 12 8.70 10.17 8.22
CA LEU A 12 8.98 11.22 7.25
C LEU A 12 10.47 11.58 7.15
N VAL A 13 11.21 11.61 8.27
CA VAL A 13 12.62 12.00 8.26
C VAL A 13 13.46 11.03 7.43
N PRO A 14 13.39 9.69 7.61
CA PRO A 14 14.14 8.77 6.76
C PRO A 14 13.78 8.90 5.28
N MET A 15 12.50 9.09 4.95
CA MET A 15 12.05 9.26 3.58
C MET A 15 12.67 10.50 2.93
N LEU A 16 12.64 11.64 3.64
CA LEU A 16 13.22 12.90 3.17
C LEU A 16 14.75 12.81 3.04
N LEU A 17 15.43 12.22 4.03
CA LEU A 17 16.88 12.02 3.98
C LEU A 17 17.28 11.15 2.80
N GLY A 18 16.57 10.05 2.55
CA GLY A 18 16.77 9.22 1.37
C GLY A 18 16.53 10.00 0.07
N TYR A 19 15.45 10.77 0.01
CA TYR A 19 15.10 11.57 -1.17
C TYR A 19 16.14 12.66 -1.51
N LEU A 20 16.86 13.19 -0.52
CA LEU A 20 17.93 14.16 -0.78
C LEU A 20 19.16 13.54 -1.49
N LEU A 21 19.32 12.21 -1.43
CA LEU A 21 20.46 11.51 -2.03
C LEU A 21 20.21 11.21 -3.51
N LYS A 22 20.94 11.91 -4.39
CA LYS A 22 20.92 11.66 -5.83
C LYS A 22 22.04 10.70 -6.24
N VAL A 23 21.66 9.54 -6.77
CA VAL A 23 22.58 8.49 -7.23
C VAL A 23 22.61 8.50 -8.76
N LYS A 24 23.78 8.81 -9.34
CA LYS A 24 23.92 8.91 -10.81
C LYS A 24 24.19 7.57 -11.50
N SER A 25 24.73 6.59 -10.77
CA SER A 25 25.17 5.32 -11.35
C SER A 25 24.06 4.28 -11.33
N LYS A 26 23.75 3.72 -12.52
CA LYS A 26 22.71 2.71 -12.72
C LYS A 26 22.92 1.46 -11.87
N ASN A 27 24.17 1.02 -11.68
CA ASN A 27 24.48 -0.17 -10.89
C ASN A 27 24.10 0.00 -9.40
N TYR A 28 24.30 1.19 -8.84
CA TYR A 28 23.89 1.46 -7.46
C TYR A 28 22.37 1.55 -7.31
N ILE A 29 21.67 2.10 -8.31
CA ILE A 29 20.20 2.11 -8.32
C ILE A 29 19.65 0.67 -8.31
N ILE A 30 20.22 -0.23 -9.12
CA ILE A 30 19.82 -1.64 -9.13
C ILE A 30 20.04 -2.29 -7.75
N LYS A 31 21.18 -2.02 -7.10
CA LYS A 31 21.46 -2.52 -5.74
C LYS A 31 20.47 -1.96 -4.71
N ILE A 32 20.14 -0.68 -4.79
CA ILE A 32 19.12 -0.06 -3.91
C ILE A 32 17.77 -0.73 -4.09
N ASN A 33 17.37 -1.05 -5.33
CA ASN A 33 16.13 -1.77 -5.61
C ASN A 33 16.14 -3.17 -5.00
N GLN A 34 17.26 -3.88 -5.09
CA GLN A 34 17.43 -5.19 -4.43
C GLN A 34 17.37 -5.09 -2.91
N ILE A 35 17.96 -4.06 -2.31
CA ILE A 35 17.91 -3.82 -0.86
C ILE A 35 16.47 -3.56 -0.42
N VAL A 36 15.71 -2.73 -1.12
CA VAL A 36 14.30 -2.48 -0.78
C VAL A 36 13.47 -3.75 -0.86
N MET A 37 13.64 -4.55 -1.92
CA MET A 37 12.95 -5.84 -2.03
C MET A 37 13.35 -6.80 -0.91
N PHE A 38 14.63 -6.85 -0.55
CA PHE A 38 15.11 -7.66 0.57
C PHE A 38 14.48 -7.23 1.90
N LEU A 39 14.51 -5.92 2.20
CA LEU A 39 13.91 -5.36 3.42
C LEU A 39 12.40 -5.59 3.45
N LEU A 40 11.73 -5.54 2.31
CA LEU A 40 10.30 -5.87 2.17
C LEU A 40 10.04 -7.31 2.61
N TYR A 41 10.79 -8.29 2.10
CA TYR A 41 10.66 -9.68 2.51
C TYR A 41 10.95 -9.86 4.01
N VAL A 42 11.95 -9.16 4.55
CA VAL A 42 12.23 -9.19 6.00
C VAL A 42 11.03 -8.66 6.80
N ILE A 43 10.42 -7.54 6.42
CA ILE A 43 9.24 -6.99 7.11
C ILE A 43 8.07 -7.98 7.06
N LEU A 44 7.79 -8.55 5.90
CA LEU A 44 6.70 -9.52 5.75
C LEU A 44 6.93 -10.78 6.57
N PHE A 45 8.17 -11.27 6.60
CA PHE A 45 8.55 -12.39 7.45
C PHE A 45 8.37 -12.04 8.94
N LEU A 46 8.86 -10.89 9.38
CA LEU A 46 8.73 -10.42 10.77
C LEU A 46 7.27 -10.25 11.18
N MET A 47 6.43 -9.70 10.31
CA MET A 47 4.99 -9.60 10.56
C MET A 47 4.36 -10.99 10.72
N GLY A 48 4.64 -11.90 9.79
CA GLY A 48 4.16 -13.28 9.88
C GLY A 48 4.62 -13.93 11.18
N TYR A 49 5.88 -13.75 11.55
CA TYR A 49 6.48 -14.26 12.77
C TYR A 49 5.76 -13.75 14.03
N LEU A 50 5.54 -12.44 14.14
CA LEU A 50 4.80 -11.83 15.24
C LEU A 50 3.35 -12.33 15.32
N LEU A 51 2.71 -12.55 14.17
CA LEU A 51 1.38 -13.16 14.11
C LEU A 51 1.40 -14.61 14.63
N GLY A 52 2.43 -15.39 14.28
CA GLY A 52 2.59 -16.78 14.72
C GLY A 52 2.87 -16.96 16.21
N GLN A 53 3.35 -15.91 16.89
CA GLN A 53 3.57 -15.89 18.33
C GLN A 53 2.32 -15.55 19.15
N LEU A 54 1.19 -15.23 18.49
CA LEU A 54 -0.04 -14.95 19.21
C LEU A 54 -0.65 -16.23 19.79
N ASP A 55 -1.03 -16.16 21.06
CA ASP A 55 -1.90 -17.16 21.68
C ASP A 55 -3.24 -17.26 20.92
N ASP A 56 -3.85 -18.44 20.90
CA ASP A 56 -5.14 -18.70 20.25
C ASP A 56 -5.21 -18.27 18.78
N LEU A 57 -4.13 -18.55 18.02
CA LEU A 57 -4.04 -18.22 16.60
C LEU A 57 -5.24 -18.75 15.79
N GLU A 58 -5.76 -19.94 16.15
CA GLU A 58 -6.93 -20.56 15.53
C GLU A 58 -8.20 -19.70 15.64
N ILE A 59 -8.34 -18.94 16.73
CA ILE A 59 -9.47 -18.04 16.98
C ILE A 59 -9.21 -16.68 16.33
N LYS A 60 -7.98 -16.16 16.44
CA LYS A 60 -7.61 -14.81 15.94
C LYS A 60 -7.52 -14.73 14.43
N LEU A 61 -7.05 -15.79 13.75
CA LEU A 61 -6.83 -15.76 12.30
C LEU A 61 -8.14 -15.59 11.49
N PRO A 62 -9.25 -16.28 11.80
CA PRO A 62 -10.54 -16.02 11.17
C PRO A 62 -11.06 -14.59 11.39
N ILE A 63 -10.82 -14.01 12.58
CA ILE A 63 -11.22 -12.63 12.90
C ILE A 63 -10.43 -11.67 12.02
N ILE A 64 -9.11 -11.85 11.91
CA ILE A 64 -8.24 -11.05 11.03
C ILE A 64 -8.74 -11.12 9.60
N GLY A 65 -8.98 -12.33 9.08
CA GLY A 65 -9.41 -12.55 7.70
C GLY A 65 -10.77 -11.89 7.41
N LYS A 66 -11.78 -12.09 8.26
CA LYS A 66 -13.11 -11.49 8.09
C LYS A 66 -13.05 -9.96 8.15
N THR A 67 -12.30 -9.41 9.10
CA THR A 67 -12.18 -7.95 9.28
C THR A 67 -11.47 -7.32 8.09
N ALA A 68 -10.36 -7.90 7.65
CA ALA A 68 -9.62 -7.42 6.48
C ALA A 68 -10.44 -7.52 5.19
N ALA A 69 -11.19 -8.61 4.99
CA ALA A 69 -12.05 -8.77 3.82
C ALA A 69 -13.19 -7.72 3.79
N ALA A 70 -13.83 -7.47 4.93
CA ALA A 70 -14.86 -6.44 5.03
C ALA A 70 -14.31 -5.04 4.80
N LEU A 71 -13.17 -4.69 5.41
CA LEU A 71 -12.47 -3.42 5.16
C LEU A 71 -12.13 -3.26 3.67
N SER A 72 -11.52 -4.29 3.08
CA SER A 72 -11.10 -4.26 1.68
C SER A 72 -12.30 -4.07 0.75
N ALA A 73 -13.37 -4.83 0.96
CA ALA A 73 -14.60 -4.73 0.15
C ALA A 73 -15.23 -3.34 0.24
N ILE A 74 -15.40 -2.80 1.45
CA ILE A 74 -16.06 -1.50 1.66
C ILE A 74 -15.21 -0.35 1.11
N ILE A 75 -13.90 -0.33 1.41
CA ILE A 75 -12.99 0.73 0.97
C ILE A 75 -12.82 0.68 -0.55
N LEU A 76 -12.60 -0.51 -1.13
CA LEU A 76 -12.45 -0.65 -2.58
C LEU A 76 -13.73 -0.24 -3.33
N THR A 77 -14.90 -0.64 -2.84
CA THR A 77 -16.18 -0.25 -3.43
C THR A 77 -16.39 1.27 -3.35
N SER A 78 -16.05 1.88 -2.22
CA SER A 78 -16.12 3.34 -2.04
C SER A 78 -15.21 4.07 -3.03
N ASN A 79 -13.98 3.58 -3.20
CA ASN A 79 -13.03 4.10 -4.18
C ASN A 79 -13.54 3.95 -5.61
N MET A 80 -14.04 2.77 -5.98
CA MET A 80 -14.59 2.50 -7.30
C MET A 80 -15.76 3.45 -7.61
N ILE A 81 -16.75 3.54 -6.73
CA ILE A 81 -17.92 4.41 -6.93
C ILE A 81 -17.47 5.87 -7.08
N GLY A 82 -16.65 6.38 -6.17
CA GLY A 82 -16.24 7.78 -6.20
C GLY A 82 -15.38 8.13 -7.42
N LEU A 83 -14.49 7.23 -7.83
CA LEU A 83 -13.68 7.42 -9.05
C LEU A 83 -14.51 7.27 -10.33
N MET A 84 -15.48 6.36 -10.38
CA MET A 84 -16.40 6.22 -11.51
C MET A 84 -17.25 7.48 -11.66
N ILE A 85 -17.76 8.03 -10.56
CA ILE A 85 -18.45 9.32 -10.54
C ILE A 85 -17.52 10.43 -11.08
N TYR A 86 -16.27 10.49 -10.63
CA TYR A 86 -15.30 11.46 -11.12
C TYR A 86 -15.02 11.32 -12.63
N ASP A 87 -14.85 10.09 -13.13
CA ASP A 87 -14.65 9.80 -14.55
C ASP A 87 -15.88 10.19 -15.39
N CYS A 88 -17.09 9.99 -14.87
CA CYS A 88 -18.34 10.43 -15.52
C CYS A 88 -18.40 11.96 -15.65
N PHE A 89 -17.96 12.70 -14.63
CA PHE A 89 -17.92 14.17 -14.68
C PHE A 89 -16.73 14.72 -15.49
N ASN A 90 -15.67 13.92 -15.67
CA ASN A 90 -14.45 14.31 -16.39
C ASN A 90 -14.05 13.24 -17.41
N PRO A 91 -14.86 13.00 -18.45
CA PRO A 91 -14.61 11.92 -19.41
C PRO A 91 -13.25 12.14 -20.10
N ALA A 92 -12.44 11.09 -20.14
CA ALA A 92 -11.26 11.06 -21.00
C ALA A 92 -11.68 10.65 -22.41
N PRO A 93 -10.91 11.04 -23.45
CA PRO A 93 -11.05 10.43 -24.77
C PRO A 93 -10.98 8.90 -24.67
N LEU A 94 -11.58 8.17 -25.60
CA LEU A 94 -11.40 6.72 -25.64
C LEU A 94 -9.95 6.39 -26.02
N LEU A 95 -9.40 5.35 -25.40
CA LEU A 95 -8.10 4.83 -25.81
C LEU A 95 -8.26 4.06 -27.12
N LYS A 96 -7.28 4.16 -28.01
CA LYS A 96 -7.20 3.26 -29.16
C LYS A 96 -6.91 1.85 -28.63
N PRO A 97 -7.65 0.81 -29.05
CA PRO A 97 -7.39 -0.55 -28.61
C PRO A 97 -5.95 -0.96 -28.94
N GLN A 98 -5.14 -1.22 -27.91
CA GLN A 98 -3.81 -1.81 -28.10
C GLN A 98 -3.82 -3.27 -27.63
N GLY A 99 -3.78 -4.20 -28.60
CA GLY A 99 -3.25 -5.55 -28.42
C GLY A 99 -3.94 -6.49 -27.42
N LYS A 100 -3.43 -7.72 -27.34
CA LYS A 100 -4.02 -8.85 -26.61
C LYS A 100 -4.15 -8.60 -25.10
N ILE A 101 -5.24 -9.13 -24.52
CA ILE A 101 -5.50 -9.20 -23.07
C ILE A 101 -4.28 -9.83 -22.35
N PRO A 102 -3.80 -9.24 -21.24
CA PRO A 102 -2.52 -9.60 -20.64
C PRO A 102 -2.51 -10.94 -19.90
N SER A 103 -1.30 -11.49 -19.73
CA SER A 103 -1.01 -12.56 -18.77
C SER A 103 -0.74 -11.94 -17.40
N HIS A 104 -1.64 -12.19 -16.45
CA HIS A 104 -1.57 -11.71 -15.06
C HIS A 104 -0.64 -12.56 -14.17
N TRP A 105 -0.14 -13.68 -14.70
CA TRP A 105 0.54 -14.72 -13.92
C TRP A 105 1.80 -14.27 -13.22
N HIS A 106 2.59 -13.36 -13.82
CA HIS A 106 3.82 -12.87 -13.20
C HIS A 106 3.52 -12.00 -11.97
N SER A 107 2.66 -11.00 -12.12
CA SER A 107 2.27 -10.12 -10.99
C SER A 107 1.55 -10.90 -9.89
N LEU A 108 0.66 -11.83 -10.26
CA LEU A 108 0.02 -12.72 -9.28
C LEU A 108 1.04 -13.58 -8.55
N ALA A 109 2.01 -14.17 -9.26
CA ALA A 109 3.06 -14.97 -8.64
C ALA A 109 3.88 -14.15 -7.63
N ASP A 110 4.12 -12.86 -7.91
CA ASP A 110 4.81 -11.98 -6.96
C ASP A 110 3.96 -11.70 -5.71
N SER A 111 2.66 -11.37 -5.86
CA SER A 111 1.75 -11.24 -4.70
C SER A 111 1.66 -12.54 -3.88
N PHE A 112 1.66 -13.71 -4.54
CA PHE A 112 1.69 -15.01 -3.87
C PHE A 112 3.02 -15.28 -3.15
N LYS A 113 4.16 -14.87 -3.69
CA LYS A 113 5.46 -14.97 -2.97
C LYS A 113 5.46 -14.12 -1.71
N LEU A 114 4.91 -12.91 -1.77
CA LEU A 114 4.80 -12.01 -0.61
C LEU A 114 3.91 -12.63 0.46
N SER A 115 2.72 -13.13 0.09
CA SER A 115 1.84 -13.87 0.99
C SER A 115 2.53 -15.13 1.55
N GLY A 116 3.27 -15.86 0.73
CA GLY A 116 4.02 -17.04 1.14
C GLY A 116 5.10 -16.72 2.18
N THR A 117 5.73 -15.56 2.08
CA THR A 117 6.72 -15.09 3.07
C THR A 117 6.08 -14.84 4.44
N VAL A 118 4.86 -14.29 4.47
CA VAL A 118 4.10 -14.12 5.71
C VAL A 118 3.73 -15.48 6.31
N VAL A 119 3.25 -16.42 5.49
CA VAL A 119 2.93 -17.79 5.95
C VAL A 119 4.16 -18.48 6.53
N LEU A 120 5.31 -18.40 5.85
CA LEU A 120 6.57 -18.93 6.37
C LEU A 120 6.96 -18.27 7.69
N GLY A 121 6.83 -16.94 7.79
CA GLY A 121 7.03 -16.21 9.02
C GLY A 121 6.13 -16.74 10.14
N THR A 122 4.83 -16.89 9.89
CA THR A 122 3.86 -17.41 10.87
C THR A 122 4.16 -18.82 11.32
N LEU A 123 4.53 -19.71 10.41
CA LEU A 123 4.96 -21.08 10.76
C LEU A 123 6.22 -21.05 11.63
N CYS A 124 7.21 -20.23 11.29
CA CYS A 124 8.40 -20.06 12.12
C CYS A 124 8.07 -19.46 13.49
N GLY A 125 7.21 -18.45 13.55
CA GLY A 125 6.78 -17.82 14.80
C GLY A 125 6.08 -18.81 15.72
N TRP A 126 5.21 -19.63 15.15
CA TRP A 126 4.50 -20.69 15.88
C TRP A 126 5.44 -21.80 16.38
N LEU A 127 6.35 -22.29 15.52
CA LEU A 127 7.30 -23.35 15.89
C LEU A 127 8.34 -22.91 16.93
N PHE A 128 8.80 -21.66 16.86
CA PHE A 128 9.87 -21.13 17.72
C PHE A 128 9.37 -20.22 18.83
N ASN A 129 8.06 -20.23 19.13
CA ASN A 129 7.42 -19.33 20.10
C ASN A 129 8.13 -19.34 21.47
N THR A 130 8.60 -20.51 21.92
CA THR A 130 9.29 -20.69 23.21
C THR A 130 10.80 -20.39 23.18
N TYR A 131 11.42 -20.32 22.00
CA TYR A 131 12.88 -20.31 21.85
C TYR A 131 13.46 -18.98 21.39
N LEU A 132 12.69 -18.16 20.66
CA LEU A 132 13.20 -16.94 20.04
C LEU A 132 12.20 -15.81 20.22
N VAL A 133 12.45 -14.95 21.21
CA VAL A 133 11.69 -13.71 21.39
C VAL A 133 12.42 -12.61 20.63
N LEU A 134 11.76 -12.03 19.64
CA LEU A 134 12.33 -10.92 18.87
C LEU A 134 12.44 -9.66 19.75
N PRO A 135 13.49 -8.84 19.57
CA PRO A 135 13.57 -7.54 20.22
C PRO A 135 12.35 -6.67 19.88
N ALA A 136 11.80 -6.01 20.88
CA ALA A 136 10.69 -5.08 20.69
C ALA A 136 11.05 -4.00 19.66
N GLY A 137 10.15 -3.75 18.70
CA GLY A 137 10.33 -2.73 17.67
C GLY A 137 11.29 -3.09 16.53
N ILE A 138 11.77 -4.36 16.43
CA ILE A 138 12.66 -4.77 15.32
C ILE A 138 12.05 -4.47 13.93
N ASN A 139 10.74 -4.68 13.78
CA ASN A 139 9.99 -4.37 12.57
C ASN A 139 10.01 -2.87 12.23
N LEU A 140 9.98 -1.99 13.24
CA LEU A 140 10.06 -0.54 13.05
C LEU A 140 11.44 -0.11 12.53
N TYR A 141 12.53 -0.68 13.05
CA TYR A 141 13.88 -0.38 12.54
C TYR A 141 14.06 -0.81 11.08
N VAL A 142 13.55 -2.01 10.73
CA VAL A 142 13.58 -2.48 9.33
C VAL A 142 12.71 -1.58 8.44
N LEU A 143 11.55 -1.12 8.93
CA LEU A 143 10.71 -0.16 8.22
C LEU A 143 11.43 1.18 7.99
N ILE A 144 12.09 1.73 9.00
CA ILE A 144 12.87 2.98 8.88
C ILE A 144 13.92 2.85 7.77
N ALA A 145 14.66 1.73 7.76
CA ALA A 145 15.63 1.44 6.71
C ALA A 145 14.96 1.32 5.34
N LEU A 146 13.85 0.60 5.23
CA LEU A 146 13.09 0.45 3.98
C LEU A 146 12.65 1.81 3.45
N ILE A 147 12.03 2.64 4.28
CA ILE A 147 11.54 3.97 3.88
C ILE A 147 12.68 4.88 3.43
N PHE A 148 13.84 4.81 4.11
CA PHE A 148 15.03 5.54 3.67
C PHE A 148 15.43 5.16 2.24
N PHE A 149 15.55 3.86 1.95
CA PHE A 149 15.91 3.41 0.59
C PHE A 149 14.80 3.68 -0.44
N VAL A 150 13.52 3.60 -0.05
CA VAL A 150 12.39 4.04 -0.89
C VAL A 150 12.50 5.52 -1.22
N GLY A 151 12.88 6.37 -0.26
CA GLY A 151 13.17 7.79 -0.50
C GLY A 151 14.23 8.00 -1.59
N ILE A 152 15.32 7.20 -1.54
CA ILE A 152 16.36 7.23 -2.59
C ILE A 152 15.78 6.79 -3.94
N GLN A 153 14.97 5.73 -3.99
CA GLN A 153 14.33 5.29 -5.25
C GLN A 153 13.44 6.39 -5.84
N LEU A 154 12.59 7.02 -5.02
CA LEU A 154 11.69 8.09 -5.46
C LEU A 154 12.47 9.25 -6.12
N ARG A 155 13.65 9.60 -5.58
CA ARG A 155 14.52 10.63 -6.17
C ARG A 155 15.12 10.23 -7.51
N ASN A 156 15.44 8.95 -7.67
CA ASN A 156 16.26 8.45 -8.78
C ASN A 156 15.44 7.71 -9.86
N ASN A 157 14.14 7.51 -9.66
CA ASN A 157 13.20 6.97 -10.65
C ASN A 157 12.94 7.90 -11.85
N GLY A 158 13.69 9.00 -12.00
CA GLY A 158 13.70 9.85 -13.19
C GLY A 158 12.44 10.70 -13.40
N ILE A 159 11.41 10.47 -12.60
CA ILE A 159 10.20 11.27 -12.56
C ILE A 159 10.50 12.52 -11.74
N SER A 160 10.51 13.70 -12.35
CA SER A 160 10.56 14.90 -11.53
C SER A 160 9.23 15.02 -10.77
N LEU A 161 9.29 15.10 -9.43
CA LEU A 161 8.10 15.31 -8.59
C LEU A 161 7.26 16.49 -9.09
N LYS A 162 7.93 17.50 -9.65
CA LYS A 162 7.32 18.64 -10.31
C LYS A 162 6.47 18.18 -11.49
N GLU A 163 7.04 17.52 -12.49
CA GLU A 163 6.29 17.03 -13.67
C GLU A 163 5.21 16.00 -13.33
N ALA A 164 5.42 15.16 -12.31
CA ALA A 164 4.40 14.25 -11.80
C ALA A 164 3.21 14.99 -11.19
N LEU A 165 3.45 16.01 -10.36
CA LEU A 165 2.37 16.82 -9.78
C LEU A 165 1.68 17.72 -10.81
N PHE A 166 2.32 18.02 -11.95
CA PHE A 166 1.73 18.82 -13.02
C PHE A 166 0.66 18.08 -13.85
N ASN A 167 0.55 16.74 -13.77
CA ASN A 167 -0.57 16.05 -14.38
C ASN A 167 -1.85 16.27 -13.56
N LYS A 168 -2.66 17.25 -13.97
CA LYS A 168 -3.89 17.65 -13.28
C LYS A 168 -4.85 16.47 -13.04
N ARG A 169 -5.00 15.57 -14.02
CA ARG A 169 -5.91 14.42 -13.90
C ARG A 169 -5.40 13.40 -12.89
N GLY A 170 -4.11 13.07 -12.92
CA GLY A 170 -3.52 12.13 -11.97
C GLY A 170 -3.56 12.63 -10.54
N PHE A 171 -3.25 13.92 -10.32
CA PHE A 171 -3.37 14.56 -9.02
C PHE A 171 -4.82 14.54 -8.50
N GLN A 172 -5.79 14.93 -9.34
CA GLN A 172 -7.22 14.88 -8.99
C GLN A 172 -7.68 13.45 -8.67
N THR A 173 -7.22 12.46 -9.44
CA THR A 173 -7.49 11.03 -9.19
C THR A 173 -6.98 10.63 -7.81
N GLY A 174 -5.77 11.07 -7.42
CA GLY A 174 -5.18 10.79 -6.11
C GLY A 174 -5.96 11.41 -4.96
N MET A 175 -6.44 12.64 -5.14
CA MET A 175 -7.26 13.33 -4.14
C MET A 175 -8.64 12.69 -3.99
N VAL A 176 -9.32 12.36 -5.09
CA VAL A 176 -10.62 11.66 -5.05
C VAL A 176 -10.48 10.30 -4.39
N PHE A 177 -9.47 9.51 -4.79
CA PHE A 177 -9.17 8.22 -4.17
C PHE A 177 -8.88 8.34 -2.67
N THR A 178 -8.14 9.37 -2.24
CA THR A 178 -7.87 9.60 -0.82
C THR A 178 -9.16 9.87 -0.05
N ILE A 179 -9.99 10.80 -0.53
CA ILE A 179 -11.24 11.17 0.14
C ILE A 179 -12.19 9.98 0.21
N THR A 180 -12.32 9.23 -0.89
CA THR A 180 -13.19 8.05 -0.97
C THR A 180 -12.66 6.88 -0.15
N SER A 181 -11.34 6.75 -0.01
CA SER A 181 -10.73 5.77 0.89
C SER A 181 -11.04 6.10 2.34
N LEU A 182 -10.84 7.34 2.76
CA LEU A 182 -11.14 7.78 4.14
C LEU A 182 -12.63 7.65 4.45
N PHE A 183 -13.50 8.02 3.51
CA PHE A 183 -14.95 7.80 3.64
C PHE A 183 -15.28 6.31 3.77
N GLY A 184 -14.69 5.45 2.93
CA GLY A 184 -14.83 4.00 3.03
C GLY A 184 -14.34 3.46 4.38
N GLY A 185 -13.27 4.05 4.95
CA GLY A 185 -12.79 3.73 6.29
C GLY A 185 -13.79 4.08 7.38
N ILE A 186 -14.46 5.24 7.29
CA ILE A 186 -15.53 5.63 8.21
C ILE A 186 -16.70 4.64 8.11
N VAL A 187 -17.14 4.33 6.88
CA VAL A 187 -18.24 3.38 6.65
C VAL A 187 -17.88 2.00 7.21
N ALA A 188 -16.67 1.52 6.93
CA ALA A 188 -16.20 0.24 7.45
C ALA A 188 -16.12 0.23 8.97
N ALA A 189 -15.72 1.35 9.60
CA ALA A 189 -15.72 1.47 11.05
C ALA A 189 -17.11 1.30 11.65
N LEU A 190 -18.12 1.96 11.05
CA LEU A 190 -19.50 1.86 11.49
C LEU A 190 -20.07 0.45 11.29
N VAL A 191 -19.80 -0.18 10.14
CA VAL A 191 -20.29 -1.54 9.81
C VAL A 191 -19.65 -2.60 10.72
N LEU A 192 -18.36 -2.47 11.01
CA LEU A 192 -17.61 -3.42 11.84
C LEU A 192 -17.62 -3.06 13.33
N THR A 193 -18.42 -2.05 13.71
CA THR A 193 -18.56 -1.60 15.11
C THR A 193 -17.22 -1.29 15.79
N MET A 194 -16.31 -0.65 15.06
CA MET A 194 -14.99 -0.23 15.56
C MET A 194 -14.87 1.30 15.63
N PRO A 195 -13.90 1.84 16.39
CA PRO A 195 -13.64 3.28 16.40
C PRO A 195 -13.40 3.84 14.99
N ILE A 196 -13.97 5.01 14.71
CA ILE A 196 -13.81 5.69 13.40
C ILE A 196 -12.33 5.94 13.09
N THR A 197 -11.53 6.27 14.11
CA THR A 197 -10.08 6.45 13.99
C THR A 197 -9.38 5.19 13.50
N GLN A 198 -9.83 4.02 13.93
CA GLN A 198 -9.31 2.74 13.48
C GLN A 198 -9.62 2.48 12.00
N GLY A 199 -10.86 2.73 11.56
CA GLY A 199 -11.24 2.61 10.15
C GLY A 199 -10.49 3.60 9.24
N LEU A 200 -10.29 4.84 9.69
CA LEU A 200 -9.48 5.85 9.00
C LEU A 200 -8.01 5.43 8.89
N ALA A 201 -7.44 4.84 9.95
CA ALA A 201 -6.08 4.33 9.92
C ALA A 201 -5.93 3.17 8.92
N PHE A 202 -6.86 2.21 8.91
CA PHE A 202 -6.85 1.12 7.92
C PHE A 202 -7.01 1.63 6.48
N ALA A 203 -7.86 2.62 6.24
CA ALA A 203 -8.03 3.22 4.93
C ALA A 203 -6.79 3.98 4.44
N SER A 204 -6.02 4.53 5.37
CA SER A 204 -4.84 5.35 5.09
C SER A 204 -3.65 4.56 4.54
N GLY A 205 -3.65 3.23 4.67
CA GLY A 205 -2.63 2.36 4.08
C GLY A 205 -2.58 2.46 2.55
N MET A 206 -3.72 2.67 1.90
CA MET A 206 -3.84 2.92 0.45
C MET A 206 -3.11 1.89 -0.44
N GLY A 207 -2.96 0.65 0.00
CA GLY A 207 -2.22 -0.39 -0.72
C GLY A 207 -0.74 -0.54 -0.34
N TRP A 208 -0.20 0.33 0.53
CA TRP A 208 1.19 0.21 1.02
C TRP A 208 1.27 -0.73 2.23
N TYR A 209 1.07 -2.02 1.99
CA TYR A 209 0.92 -3.04 3.03
C TYR A 209 2.13 -3.17 3.96
N SER A 210 3.36 -2.88 3.52
CA SER A 210 4.56 -2.96 4.37
C SER A 210 4.67 -1.80 5.35
N LEU A 211 4.16 -0.62 4.99
CA LEU A 211 4.09 0.54 5.86
C LEU A 211 2.91 0.41 6.84
N SER A 212 1.71 0.16 6.31
CA SER A 212 0.48 0.11 7.11
C SER A 212 0.54 -0.98 8.18
N SER A 213 1.04 -2.16 7.83
CA SER A 213 1.15 -3.26 8.77
C SER A 213 2.10 -3.00 9.93
N VAL A 214 3.29 -2.44 9.68
CA VAL A 214 4.27 -2.17 10.73
C VAL A 214 3.81 -1.03 11.63
N VAL A 215 3.28 0.06 11.05
CA VAL A 215 2.77 1.20 11.84
C VAL A 215 1.63 0.74 12.75
N LEU A 216 0.66 -0.01 12.23
CA LEU A 216 -0.48 -0.49 13.03
C LEU A 216 -0.11 -1.61 13.99
N THR A 217 0.91 -2.42 13.70
CA THR A 217 1.49 -3.37 14.68
C THR A 217 2.07 -2.64 15.87
N ASN A 218 2.84 -1.57 15.64
CA ASN A 218 3.47 -0.82 16.73
C ASN A 218 2.47 0.03 17.51
N ALA A 219 1.39 0.50 16.87
CA ALA A 219 0.36 1.27 17.54
C ALA A 219 -0.57 0.39 18.38
N TRP A 220 -1.08 -0.71 17.81
CA TRP A 220 -2.21 -1.46 18.37
C TRP A 220 -2.02 -2.99 18.37
N GLY A 221 -0.81 -3.47 18.09
CA GLY A 221 -0.42 -4.88 18.17
C GLY A 221 -0.55 -5.70 16.87
N PRO A 222 -0.01 -6.94 16.85
CA PRO A 222 0.16 -7.74 15.63
C PRO A 222 -1.13 -8.10 14.90
N ILE A 223 -2.26 -8.21 15.63
CA ILE A 223 -3.59 -8.46 15.03
C ILE A 223 -3.95 -7.32 14.08
N GLN A 224 -3.81 -6.07 14.53
CA GLN A 224 -4.18 -4.89 13.74
C GLN A 224 -3.24 -4.72 12.53
N GLY A 225 -1.94 -4.94 12.72
CA GLY A 225 -1.00 -4.96 11.60
C GLY A 225 -1.32 -6.01 10.54
N SER A 226 -1.76 -7.20 10.97
CA SER A 226 -2.16 -8.28 10.06
C SER A 226 -3.44 -7.95 9.29
N ILE A 227 -4.43 -7.32 9.94
CA ILE A 227 -5.65 -6.84 9.27
C ILE A 227 -5.30 -5.82 8.19
N ALA A 228 -4.41 -4.87 8.50
CA ALA A 228 -3.95 -3.85 7.56
C ALA A 228 -3.25 -4.47 6.34
N PHE A 229 -2.34 -5.42 6.58
CA PHE A 229 -1.66 -6.15 5.53
C PHE A 229 -2.64 -6.85 4.58
N PHE A 230 -3.57 -7.65 5.11
CA PHE A 230 -4.51 -8.38 4.27
C PHE A 230 -5.49 -7.44 3.56
N ASN A 231 -5.89 -6.33 4.18
CA ASN A 231 -6.73 -5.31 3.55
C ASN A 231 -6.04 -4.70 2.30
N ASP A 232 -4.78 -4.31 2.43
CA ASP A 232 -3.99 -3.70 1.36
C ASP A 232 -3.55 -4.73 0.29
N LEU A 233 -3.17 -5.95 0.70
CA LEU A 233 -2.83 -7.03 -0.22
C LEU A 233 -4.03 -7.48 -1.05
N SER A 234 -5.22 -7.61 -0.43
CA SER A 234 -6.43 -8.00 -1.15
C SER A 234 -6.77 -6.97 -2.23
N ARG A 235 -6.59 -5.68 -1.93
CA ARG A 235 -6.76 -4.60 -2.91
C ARG A 235 -5.81 -4.77 -4.10
N GLU A 236 -4.53 -5.04 -3.86
CA GLU A 236 -3.55 -5.28 -4.92
C GLU A 236 -4.02 -6.41 -5.84
N ILE A 237 -4.34 -7.59 -5.28
CA ILE A 237 -4.76 -8.77 -6.04
C ILE A 237 -6.01 -8.47 -6.87
N ILE A 238 -7.03 -7.86 -6.26
CA ILE A 238 -8.28 -7.53 -6.95
C ILE A 238 -8.03 -6.52 -8.08
N SER A 239 -7.16 -5.52 -7.84
CA SER A 239 -6.86 -4.48 -8.84
C SER A 239 -6.24 -5.05 -10.12
N LEU A 240 -5.44 -6.13 -10.04
CA LEU A 240 -4.82 -6.77 -11.21
C LEU A 240 -5.87 -7.22 -12.25
N PHE A 241 -7.07 -7.62 -11.80
CA PHE A 241 -8.16 -8.06 -12.65
C PHE A 241 -9.11 -6.93 -13.05
N ILE A 242 -9.29 -5.94 -12.18
CA ILE A 242 -10.20 -4.83 -12.43
C ILE A 242 -9.58 -3.80 -13.40
N VAL A 243 -8.27 -3.57 -13.36
CA VAL A 243 -7.59 -2.57 -14.22
C VAL A 243 -7.95 -2.73 -15.71
N PRO A 244 -7.80 -3.90 -16.36
CA PRO A 244 -8.11 -4.04 -17.79
C PRO A 244 -9.58 -3.80 -18.12
N ILE A 245 -10.49 -4.13 -17.21
CA ILE A 245 -11.94 -3.99 -17.40
C ILE A 245 -12.33 -2.51 -17.47
N PHE A 246 -11.75 -1.70 -16.58
CA PHE A 246 -12.10 -0.28 -16.47
C PHE A 246 -11.27 0.62 -17.38
N MET A 247 -10.08 0.19 -17.82
CA MET A 247 -9.13 1.07 -18.50
C MET A 247 -9.69 1.79 -19.74
N GLN A 248 -10.57 1.15 -20.50
CA GLN A 248 -11.11 1.73 -21.73
C GLN A 248 -12.08 2.89 -21.48
N HIS A 249 -12.91 2.79 -20.44
CA HIS A 249 -14.03 3.70 -20.20
C HIS A 249 -13.84 4.60 -18.97
N PHE A 250 -13.12 4.11 -17.96
CA PHE A 250 -12.92 4.75 -16.67
C PHE A 250 -11.44 4.75 -16.30
N ARG A 251 -10.66 5.61 -16.98
CA ARG A 251 -9.19 5.65 -16.84
C ARG A 251 -8.75 5.95 -15.42
N SER A 252 -9.38 6.92 -14.76
CA SER A 252 -9.00 7.28 -13.39
C SER A 252 -9.45 6.24 -12.37
N THR A 253 -10.56 5.53 -12.63
CA THR A 253 -10.98 4.37 -11.84
C THR A 253 -9.97 3.24 -11.98
N ALA A 254 -9.60 2.86 -13.20
CA ALA A 254 -8.66 1.78 -13.46
C ALA A 254 -7.28 2.04 -12.82
N ILE A 255 -6.80 3.28 -12.84
CA ILE A 255 -5.55 3.66 -12.18
C ILE A 255 -5.76 3.76 -10.66
N GLY A 256 -6.85 4.36 -10.20
CA GLY A 256 -7.03 4.69 -8.79
C GLY A 256 -7.19 3.46 -7.88
N ILE A 257 -7.86 2.41 -8.36
CA ILE A 257 -8.06 1.17 -7.59
C ILE A 257 -6.76 0.46 -7.19
N THR A 258 -5.65 0.71 -7.89
CA THR A 258 -4.37 0.06 -7.60
C THR A 258 -3.67 0.69 -6.39
N GLY A 259 -4.05 1.91 -5.99
CA GLY A 259 -3.45 2.61 -4.85
C GLY A 259 -1.94 2.79 -5.01
N ALA A 260 -1.18 2.60 -3.92
CA ALA A 260 0.27 2.74 -3.90
C ALA A 260 0.99 1.87 -4.96
N THR A 261 0.40 0.74 -5.34
CA THR A 261 0.99 -0.21 -6.30
C THR A 261 0.96 0.29 -7.75
N ALA A 262 0.37 1.46 -8.02
CA ALA A 262 0.31 2.11 -9.33
C ALA A 262 1.68 2.37 -9.97
N LEU A 263 2.72 2.57 -9.14
CA LEU A 263 4.09 2.80 -9.60
C LEU A 263 4.92 1.52 -9.72
N ASP A 264 4.47 0.44 -9.09
CA ASP A 264 5.26 -0.76 -8.88
C ASP A 264 4.64 -1.94 -9.64
N CYS A 265 3.97 -2.86 -8.93
CA CYS A 265 3.47 -4.12 -9.46
C CYS A 265 2.38 -3.97 -10.53
N THR A 266 1.60 -2.89 -10.48
CA THR A 266 0.48 -2.67 -11.41
C THR A 266 0.83 -1.74 -12.58
N LEU A 267 1.96 -1.03 -12.53
CA LEU A 267 2.40 -0.13 -13.61
C LEU A 267 2.48 -0.85 -14.98
N PRO A 268 3.08 -2.05 -15.10
CA PRO A 268 3.12 -2.76 -16.38
C PRO A 268 1.73 -3.13 -16.91
N ILE A 269 0.76 -3.39 -16.02
CA ILE A 269 -0.62 -3.73 -16.40
C ILE A 269 -1.36 -2.49 -16.85
N ILE A 270 -1.18 -1.36 -16.14
CA ILE A 270 -1.72 -0.06 -16.54
C ILE A 270 -1.19 0.33 -17.91
N GLN A 271 0.12 0.23 -18.14
CA GLN A 271 0.75 0.57 -19.42
C GLN A 271 0.29 -0.33 -20.57
N LYS A 272 0.15 -1.64 -20.33
CA LYS A 272 -0.32 -2.57 -21.36
C LYS A 272 -1.80 -2.40 -21.68
N SER A 273 -2.63 -2.12 -20.67
CA SER A 273 -4.07 -1.94 -20.86
C SER A 273 -4.40 -0.57 -21.44
N GLY A 274 -3.65 0.46 -21.04
CA GLY A 274 -3.93 1.86 -21.32
C GLY A 274 -2.99 2.54 -22.32
N GLY A 275 -1.94 1.86 -22.75
CA GLY A 275 -0.87 2.43 -23.57
C GLY A 275 0.06 3.37 -22.80
N ILE A 276 1.03 3.95 -23.52
CA ILE A 276 2.00 4.89 -22.91
C ILE A 276 1.32 6.18 -22.43
N GLU A 277 0.19 6.55 -23.04
CA GLU A 277 -0.56 7.78 -22.73
C GLU A 277 -1.08 7.86 -21.29
N VAL A 278 -1.35 6.72 -20.64
CA VAL A 278 -1.83 6.70 -19.25
C VAL A 278 -0.70 6.74 -18.21
N THR A 279 0.55 6.52 -18.64
CA THR A 279 1.73 6.46 -17.76
C THR A 279 1.89 7.73 -16.91
N PRO A 280 1.77 8.97 -17.46
CA PRO A 280 1.91 10.18 -16.66
C PRO A 280 0.80 10.34 -15.61
N ILE A 281 -0.40 9.83 -15.88
CA ILE A 281 -1.53 9.86 -14.93
C ILE A 281 -1.25 8.90 -13.77
N ALA A 282 -0.82 7.67 -14.08
CA ALA A 282 -0.44 6.66 -13.08
C ALA A 282 0.74 7.11 -12.23
N ILE A 283 1.73 7.76 -12.83
CA ILE A 283 2.87 8.35 -12.13
C ILE A 283 2.40 9.42 -11.13
N SER A 284 1.60 10.37 -11.61
CA SER A 284 1.07 11.47 -10.78
C SER A 284 0.21 10.97 -9.63
N PHE A 285 -0.72 10.06 -9.91
CA PHE A 285 -1.54 9.38 -8.92
C PHE A 285 -0.67 8.65 -7.89
N GLY A 286 0.29 7.86 -8.36
CA GLY A 286 1.19 7.08 -7.54
C GLY A 286 2.04 7.92 -6.59
N VAL A 287 2.46 9.11 -7.02
CA VAL A 287 3.15 10.08 -6.14
C VAL A 287 2.25 10.51 -4.98
N VAL A 288 0.97 10.82 -5.25
CA VAL A 288 0.00 11.18 -4.19
C VAL A 288 -0.17 10.03 -3.21
N THR A 289 -0.37 8.81 -3.72
CA THR A 289 -0.58 7.61 -2.89
C THR A 289 0.69 7.03 -2.27
N ASN A 290 1.87 7.61 -2.51
CA ASN A 290 3.11 7.29 -1.78
C ASN A 290 3.48 8.38 -0.77
N ILE A 291 2.98 9.61 -0.92
CA ILE A 291 3.25 10.72 0.03
C ILE A 291 2.21 10.76 1.16
N LEU A 292 0.93 10.57 0.84
CA LEU A 292 -0.15 10.72 1.82
C LEU A 292 -0.20 9.59 2.87
N PRO A 293 0.00 8.29 2.55
CA PRO A 293 -0.12 7.22 3.55
C PRO A 293 0.78 7.36 4.77
N PRO A 294 2.09 7.68 4.65
CA PRO A 294 2.94 8.00 5.80
C PRO A 294 2.32 8.99 6.80
N VAL A 295 1.76 10.09 6.28
CA VAL A 295 1.21 11.17 7.11
C VAL A 295 -0.10 10.73 7.75
N LEU A 296 -1.01 10.19 6.96
CA LEU A 296 -2.35 9.82 7.41
C LEU A 296 -2.31 8.63 8.37
N LEU A 297 -1.50 7.59 8.10
CA LEU A 297 -1.35 6.44 8.97
C LEU A 297 -0.89 6.86 10.36
N VAL A 298 0.16 7.68 10.46
CA VAL A 298 0.65 8.12 11.77
C VAL A 298 -0.39 9.00 12.48
N LEU A 299 -1.03 9.90 11.75
CA LEU A 299 -2.03 10.80 12.32
C LEU A 299 -3.21 10.04 12.95
N PHE A 300 -3.73 9.02 12.27
CA PHE A 300 -4.87 8.24 12.79
C PHE A 300 -4.46 7.13 13.76
N SER A 301 -3.28 6.52 13.58
CA SER A 301 -2.78 5.47 14.49
C SER A 301 -2.30 6.00 15.84
N GLY A 302 -1.90 7.27 15.92
CA GLY A 302 -1.50 7.90 17.18
C GLY A 302 -2.69 8.30 18.08
N ILE A 303 -3.93 7.99 17.68
CA ILE A 303 -5.10 8.13 18.53
C ILE A 303 -5.39 6.75 19.15
N PRO A 304 -5.45 6.62 20.49
CA PRO A 304 -5.72 5.35 21.14
C PRO A 304 -7.13 4.83 20.78
N ILE A 305 -7.26 3.50 20.71
CA ILE A 305 -8.50 2.77 20.41
C ILE A 305 -9.00 2.01 21.63
#